data_AF-A0A952HB54-F1
#
_entry.id   AF-A0A952HB54-F1
#
_cell.length_a   1.000
_cell.length_b   1.000
_cell.length_c   1.000
_cell.angle_alpha   90.00
_cell.angle_beta   90.00
_cell.angle_gamma   90.00
#
_symmetry.space_group_name_H-M   'P 1'
#
loop_
_entity.id
_entity.type
_entity.pdbx_description
1 polymer ?
#
loop_
_entity_poly.entity_id
_entity_poly.type
_entity_poly.pdbx_seq_one_letter_code
_entity_poly.pdbx_strand_id
1 'polypeptide(L)'
;MRGGVLTFVTMAYIVILNPLILGGTKDVVGHTLGTTQVAAVTALSAGVMTVLFGLVARLPFAFAAGLGINSFLAVNVVKILTWQEAMGLVVINGIIIVLLSATGLRKLIFNAVPAQLKTAITVGIGLFIAFIGFVDSGFVRTTNLSSPPVQLGEAGSIATLPTITFLIALVIMGVLMARKVKGALLIGIVAATVVAIIAEAIWHVGPSMGKNAAGWNLTVPQLPTSLVSLPDLSLVGQVDLFGAFGRIGALAATMLIFTLVFTNFFDAMGSMTGLARSAGLANEDGTFPRLQSSLIVEGVGAIVGGGVSASSNT
;
A
#
# COMPACT_ATOMS: atom_id res chain seq x y z
N MET A 1 -1.51 -24.12 4.36
CA MET A 1 -0.30 -23.82 3.56
C MET A 1 -0.61 -23.25 2.17
N ARG A 2 -1.29 -23.98 1.26
CA ARG A 2 -1.59 -23.50 -0.11
C ARG A 2 -2.27 -22.13 -0.20
N GLY A 3 -3.29 -21.88 0.64
CA GLY A 3 -3.97 -20.57 0.68
C GLY A 3 -3.04 -19.43 1.12
N GLY A 4 -2.26 -19.64 2.18
CA GLY A 4 -1.32 -18.64 2.70
C GLY A 4 -0.22 -18.28 1.70
N VAL A 5 0.33 -19.24 0.95
CA VAL A 5 1.31 -18.95 -0.11
C VAL A 5 0.69 -18.11 -1.23
N LEU A 6 -0.54 -18.44 -1.64
CA LEU A 6 -1.24 -17.65 -2.66
C LEU A 6 -1.48 -16.22 -2.17
N THR A 7 -2.04 -16.05 -0.97
CA THR A 7 -2.28 -14.74 -0.35
C THR A 7 -0.99 -13.94 -0.24
N PHE A 8 0.09 -14.56 0.23
CA PHE A 8 1.40 -13.91 0.34
C PHE A 8 1.88 -13.38 -1.00
N VAL A 9 1.90 -14.21 -2.06
CA VAL A 9 2.39 -13.74 -3.37
C VAL A 9 1.47 -12.69 -3.98
N THR A 10 0.15 -12.80 -3.80
CA THR A 10 -0.78 -11.77 -4.28
C THR A 10 -0.64 -10.43 -3.55
N MET A 11 -0.13 -10.44 -2.31
CA MET A 11 0.09 -9.22 -1.52
C MET A 11 1.55 -8.75 -1.56
N ALA A 12 2.49 -9.57 -2.05
CA ALA A 12 3.92 -9.26 -2.06
C ALA A 12 4.25 -7.96 -2.81
N TYR A 13 3.39 -7.52 -3.73
CA TYR A 13 3.53 -6.23 -4.39
C TYR A 13 3.63 -5.06 -3.39
N ILE A 14 3.01 -5.16 -2.19
CA ILE A 14 3.06 -4.09 -1.19
C ILE A 14 4.47 -3.89 -0.62
N VAL A 15 5.26 -4.96 -0.54
CA VAL A 15 6.65 -4.92 -0.07
C VAL A 15 7.52 -4.12 -1.03
N ILE A 16 7.10 -3.98 -2.29
CA ILE A 16 7.79 -3.18 -3.31
C ILE A 16 7.15 -1.79 -3.38
N LEU A 17 5.81 -1.72 -3.45
CA LEU A 17 5.08 -0.49 -3.68
C LEU A 17 5.19 0.52 -2.53
N ASN A 18 5.10 0.07 -1.28
CA ASN A 18 5.19 0.98 -0.14
C ASN A 18 6.55 1.71 -0.07
N PRO A 19 7.69 1.01 -0.19
CA PRO A 19 8.99 1.66 -0.35
C PRO A 19 9.12 2.64 -1.50
N LEU A 20 8.41 2.41 -2.60
CA LEU A 20 8.47 3.31 -3.74
C LEU A 20 7.71 4.61 -3.48
N ILE A 21 6.61 4.54 -2.73
CA ILE A 21 5.83 5.70 -2.32
C ILE A 21 6.57 6.50 -1.23
N LEU A 22 7.15 5.82 -0.23
CA LEU A 22 7.72 6.47 0.95
C LEU A 22 9.24 6.68 0.85
N GLY A 23 9.98 5.69 0.35
CA GLY A 23 11.43 5.61 0.45
C GLY A 23 12.19 6.63 -0.41
N GLY A 24 11.60 7.07 -1.54
CA GLY A 24 12.22 8.02 -2.45
C GLY A 24 11.89 9.50 -2.17
N THR A 25 10.89 9.77 -1.32
CA THR A 25 10.43 11.14 -1.07
C THR A 25 11.26 11.81 0.01
N LYS A 26 11.82 12.98 -0.32
CA LYS A 26 12.54 13.82 0.62
C LYS A 26 11.55 14.57 1.52
N ASP A 27 11.81 14.54 2.82
CA ASP A 27 11.06 15.35 3.78
C ASP A 27 11.52 16.83 3.80
N VAL A 28 10.93 17.62 4.70
CA VAL A 28 11.22 19.05 4.87
C VAL A 28 12.70 19.36 5.15
N VAL A 29 13.48 18.39 5.66
CA VAL A 29 14.92 18.54 5.91
C VAL A 29 15.78 17.84 4.86
N GLY A 30 15.17 17.28 3.80
CA GLY A 30 15.85 16.61 2.71
C GLY A 30 16.20 15.15 2.98
N HIS A 31 15.72 14.57 4.08
CA HIS A 31 15.96 13.18 4.47
C HIS A 31 14.99 12.21 3.78
N THR A 32 15.45 11.00 3.51
CA THR A 32 14.69 9.92 2.88
C THR A 32 14.72 8.68 3.75
N LEU A 33 13.61 7.96 3.86
CA LEU A 33 13.57 6.70 4.64
C LEU A 33 14.43 5.58 4.05
N GLY A 34 14.72 5.64 2.74
CA GLY A 34 15.45 4.59 2.03
C GLY A 34 14.53 3.42 1.66
N THR A 35 14.60 2.99 0.41
CA THR A 35 13.67 1.99 -0.14
C THR A 35 13.88 0.60 0.47
N THR A 36 15.13 0.20 0.72
CA THR A 36 15.44 -1.11 1.30
C THR A 36 14.99 -1.23 2.75
N GLN A 37 15.16 -0.16 3.53
CA GLN A 37 14.74 -0.12 4.93
C GLN A 37 13.22 -0.18 5.04
N VAL A 38 12.50 0.66 4.27
CA VAL A 38 11.03 0.66 4.26
C VAL A 38 10.49 -0.70 3.85
N ALA A 39 11.13 -1.40 2.90
CA ALA A 39 10.70 -2.73 2.45
C ALA A 39 10.78 -3.74 3.60
N ALA A 40 11.91 -3.74 4.32
CA ALA A 40 12.15 -4.62 5.45
C ALA A 40 11.16 -4.38 6.60
N VAL A 41 10.96 -3.12 7.01
CA VAL A 41 10.02 -2.80 8.10
C VAL A 41 8.55 -3.01 7.69
N THR A 42 8.21 -2.81 6.42
CA THR A 42 6.86 -3.11 5.89
C THR A 42 6.59 -4.61 5.94
N ALA A 43 7.51 -5.43 5.45
CA ALA A 43 7.36 -6.89 5.47
C ALA A 43 7.28 -7.44 6.90
N LEU A 44 8.13 -6.93 7.80
CA LEU A 44 8.13 -7.32 9.22
C LEU A 44 6.80 -6.98 9.88
N SER A 45 6.36 -5.72 9.78
CA SER A 45 5.13 -5.26 10.43
C SER A 45 3.88 -5.91 9.83
N ALA A 46 3.80 -6.08 8.51
CA ALA A 46 2.71 -6.79 7.86
C ALA A 46 2.64 -8.26 8.29
N GLY A 47 3.78 -8.95 8.41
CA GLY A 47 3.86 -10.32 8.89
C GLY A 47 3.38 -10.46 10.34
N VAL A 48 3.90 -9.64 11.25
CA VAL A 48 3.52 -9.64 12.67
C VAL A 48 2.03 -9.33 12.83
N MET A 49 1.53 -8.30 12.15
CA MET A 49 0.12 -7.90 12.24
C MET A 49 -0.83 -8.93 11.62
N THR A 50 -0.43 -9.60 10.53
CA THR A 50 -1.21 -10.69 9.93
C THR A 50 -1.34 -11.87 10.89
N VAL A 51 -0.27 -12.24 11.58
CA VAL A 51 -0.31 -13.29 12.62
C VAL A 51 -1.23 -12.86 13.77
N LEU A 52 -1.07 -11.64 14.27
CA LEU A 52 -1.89 -11.09 15.36
C LEU A 52 -3.38 -11.07 14.98
N PHE A 53 -3.71 -10.64 13.76
CA PHE A 53 -5.08 -10.60 13.26
C PHE A 53 -5.68 -12.00 13.12
N GLY A 54 -4.92 -12.95 12.59
CA GLY A 54 -5.34 -14.35 12.52
C GLY A 54 -5.66 -14.95 13.89
N LEU A 55 -4.91 -14.59 14.94
CA LEU A 55 -5.11 -15.07 16.30
C LEU A 55 -6.31 -14.40 17.00
N VAL A 56 -6.42 -13.08 16.88
CA VAL A 56 -7.41 -12.27 17.61
C VAL A 56 -8.73 -12.19 16.84
N ALA A 57 -8.71 -11.67 15.63
CA ALA A 57 -9.91 -11.49 14.81
C ALA A 57 -10.40 -12.83 14.23
N ARG A 58 -9.50 -13.79 13.96
CA ARG A 58 -9.83 -15.10 13.34
C ARG A 58 -10.67 -14.96 12.07
N LEU A 59 -10.35 -13.94 11.27
CA LEU A 59 -10.91 -13.72 9.94
C LEU A 59 -9.82 -14.03 8.90
N PRO A 60 -10.19 -14.49 7.70
CA PRO A 60 -9.24 -14.83 6.65
C PRO A 60 -8.70 -13.59 5.91
N PHE A 61 -8.33 -12.54 6.66
CA PHE A 61 -7.72 -11.32 6.11
C PHE A 61 -6.26 -11.24 6.53
N ALA A 62 -5.47 -10.54 5.73
CA ALA A 62 -4.06 -10.30 5.98
C ALA A 62 -3.80 -8.80 5.96
N PHE A 63 -2.83 -8.37 6.76
CA PHE A 63 -2.45 -6.98 6.91
C PHE A 63 -1.41 -6.60 5.86
N ALA A 64 -1.53 -5.38 5.36
CA ALA A 64 -0.57 -4.76 4.46
C ALA A 64 -0.41 -3.27 4.82
N ALA A 65 0.49 -2.57 4.14
CA ALA A 65 0.59 -1.11 4.30
C ALA A 65 -0.65 -0.42 3.70
N GLY A 66 -1.24 0.51 4.46
CA GLY A 66 -2.44 1.27 4.10
C GLY A 66 -2.17 2.31 3.02
N LEU A 67 -2.41 1.93 1.76
CA LEU A 67 -2.02 2.74 0.60
C LEU A 67 -2.64 4.14 0.58
N GLY A 68 -3.87 4.32 1.09
CA GLY A 68 -4.52 5.63 1.14
C GLY A 68 -3.77 6.64 2.01
N ILE A 69 -3.28 6.19 3.16
CA ILE A 69 -2.49 7.01 4.09
C ILE A 69 -1.08 7.24 3.56
N ASN A 70 -0.47 6.22 2.95
CA ASN A 70 0.92 6.31 2.47
C ASN A 70 1.08 7.41 1.42
N SER A 71 0.14 7.48 0.47
CA SER A 71 0.14 8.55 -0.53
C SER A 71 -0.09 9.92 0.11
N PHE A 72 -1.03 10.05 1.05
CA PHE A 72 -1.26 11.33 1.74
C PHE A 72 -0.03 11.80 2.52
N LEU A 73 0.66 10.89 3.22
CA LEU A 73 1.90 11.18 3.93
C LEU A 73 2.99 11.70 2.99
N ALA A 74 3.27 10.94 1.92
CA ALA A 74 4.35 11.24 0.99
C ALA A 74 4.12 12.56 0.23
N VAL A 75 2.88 12.90 -0.12
CA VAL A 75 2.61 14.05 -1.00
C VAL A 75 2.20 15.33 -0.26
N ASN A 76 1.66 15.23 0.97
CA ASN A 76 1.17 16.39 1.72
C ASN A 76 1.91 16.59 3.05
N VAL A 77 2.11 15.53 3.85
CA VAL A 77 2.58 15.66 5.23
C VAL A 77 4.08 15.89 5.30
N VAL A 78 4.88 15.08 4.59
CA VAL A 78 6.36 15.17 4.67
C VAL A 78 6.96 16.40 3.99
N LYS A 79 6.15 17.18 3.26
CA LYS A 79 6.57 18.48 2.73
C LYS A 79 6.68 19.57 3.79
N ILE A 80 6.00 19.38 4.93
CA ILE A 80 5.95 20.35 6.03
C ILE A 80 6.48 19.77 7.35
N LEU A 81 6.59 18.45 7.45
CA LEU A 81 7.10 17.70 8.60
C LEU A 81 8.28 16.80 8.21
N THR A 82 9.11 16.42 9.17
CA THR A 82 10.08 15.34 8.98
C THR A 82 9.39 13.99 8.93
N TRP A 83 10.08 12.97 8.43
CA TRP A 83 9.54 11.60 8.43
C TRP A 83 9.20 11.11 9.84
N GLN A 84 10.05 11.39 10.82
CA GLN A 84 9.86 10.97 12.21
C GLN A 84 8.63 11.64 12.83
N GLU A 85 8.43 12.94 12.56
CA GLU A 85 7.26 13.71 13.00
C GLU A 85 5.97 13.18 12.34
N ALA A 86 6.02 12.91 11.03
CA ALA A 86 4.88 12.36 10.29
C ALA A 86 4.48 10.96 10.80
N MET A 87 5.45 10.09 11.07
CA MET A 87 5.20 8.77 11.67
C MET A 87 4.64 8.88 13.09
N GLY A 88 5.03 9.91 13.84
CA GLY A 88 4.45 10.22 15.16
C GLY A 88 2.96 10.53 15.08
N LEU A 89 2.55 11.32 14.08
CA LEU A 89 1.14 11.57 13.82
C LEU A 89 0.36 10.30 13.45
N VAL A 90 0.98 9.37 12.71
CA VAL A 90 0.38 8.06 12.37
C VAL A 90 0.17 7.21 13.63
N VAL A 91 1.15 7.19 14.54
CA VAL A 91 1.02 6.50 15.83
C VAL A 91 -0.11 7.08 16.66
N ILE A 92 -0.19 8.42 16.77
CA ILE A 92 -1.28 9.09 17.51
C ILE A 92 -2.64 8.78 16.88
N ASN A 93 -2.74 8.82 15.56
CA ASN A 93 -3.92 8.38 14.82
C ASN A 93 -4.30 6.94 15.20
N GLY A 94 -3.35 6.00 15.17
CA GLY A 94 -3.59 4.61 15.55
C GLY A 94 -4.14 4.46 16.98
N ILE A 95 -3.58 5.21 17.93
CA ILE A 95 -4.07 5.25 19.32
C ILE A 95 -5.52 5.74 19.38
N ILE A 96 -5.84 6.84 18.69
CA ILE A 96 -7.20 7.37 18.62
C ILE A 96 -8.15 6.33 18.03
N ILE A 97 -7.76 5.68 16.93
CA ILE A 97 -8.56 4.65 16.26
C ILE A 97 -8.80 3.44 17.18
N VAL A 98 -7.81 2.99 17.94
CA VAL A 98 -7.97 1.92 18.94
C VAL A 98 -8.97 2.35 20.02
N LEU A 99 -8.84 3.56 20.56
CA LEU A 99 -9.75 4.09 21.59
C LEU A 99 -11.19 4.20 21.08
N LEU A 100 -11.38 4.71 19.86
CA LEU A 100 -12.69 4.78 19.21
C LEU A 100 -13.30 3.40 18.94
N SER A 101 -12.46 2.40 18.65
CA SER A 101 -12.90 1.02 18.41
C SER A 101 -13.24 0.30 19.72
N ALA A 102 -12.46 0.53 20.77
CA ALA A 102 -12.67 -0.03 22.10
C ALA A 102 -13.95 0.51 22.75
N THR A 103 -14.24 1.81 22.59
CA THR A 103 -15.47 2.45 23.09
C THR A 103 -16.72 2.09 22.29
N GLY A 104 -16.59 1.38 21.16
CA GLY A 104 -17.71 1.02 20.29
C GLY A 104 -18.23 2.18 19.41
N LEU A 105 -17.70 3.39 19.57
CA LEU A 105 -18.06 4.55 18.74
C LEU A 105 -17.79 4.28 17.26
N ARG A 106 -16.66 3.64 16.95
CA ARG A 106 -16.29 3.27 15.58
C ARG A 106 -17.32 2.35 14.92
N LYS A 107 -17.90 1.42 15.69
CA LYS A 107 -18.96 0.51 15.22
C LYS A 107 -20.27 1.26 14.96
N LEU A 108 -20.62 2.24 15.80
CA LEU A 108 -21.80 3.08 15.58
C LEU A 108 -21.67 3.90 14.30
N ILE A 109 -20.51 4.53 14.09
CA ILE A 109 -20.24 5.29 12.86
C ILE A 109 -20.29 4.35 11.65
N PHE A 110 -19.66 3.16 11.74
CA PHE A 110 -19.71 2.15 10.67
C PHE A 110 -21.15 1.78 10.28
N ASN A 111 -22.03 1.61 11.26
CA ASN A 111 -23.43 1.26 11.04
C ASN A 111 -24.24 2.43 10.47
N ALA A 112 -23.87 3.67 10.80
CA ALA A 112 -24.50 4.87 10.25
C ALA A 112 -24.13 5.14 8.79
N VAL A 113 -22.97 4.65 8.33
CA VAL A 113 -22.55 4.82 6.93
C VAL A 113 -23.38 3.91 6.00
N PRO A 114 -24.06 4.48 4.99
CA PRO A 114 -24.91 3.71 4.09
C PRO A 114 -24.07 2.75 3.23
N ALA A 115 -24.67 1.61 2.87
CA ALA A 115 -24.00 0.54 2.11
C ALA A 115 -23.47 1.01 0.74
N GLN A 116 -24.14 1.98 0.12
CA GLN A 116 -23.72 2.61 -1.14
C GLN A 116 -22.39 3.36 -0.97
N LEU A 117 -22.22 4.09 0.14
CA LEU A 117 -20.98 4.81 0.41
C LEU A 117 -19.84 3.85 0.73
N LYS A 118 -20.11 2.78 1.52
CA LYS A 118 -19.15 1.70 1.77
C LYS A 118 -18.63 1.09 0.46
N THR A 119 -19.54 0.77 -0.45
CA THR A 119 -19.19 0.19 -1.77
C THR A 119 -18.40 1.17 -2.63
N ALA A 120 -18.78 2.45 -2.66
CA ALA A 120 -18.08 3.47 -3.43
C ALA A 120 -16.62 3.64 -2.95
N ILE A 121 -16.37 3.58 -1.64
CA ILE A 121 -15.02 3.64 -1.08
C ILE A 121 -14.17 2.46 -1.57
N THR A 122 -14.71 1.23 -1.49
CA THR A 122 -14.00 0.02 -1.98
C THR A 122 -13.64 0.14 -3.46
N VAL A 123 -14.59 0.60 -4.31
CA VAL A 123 -14.35 0.78 -5.74
C VAL A 123 -13.30 1.87 -6.00
N GLY A 124 -13.35 2.98 -5.27
CA GLY A 124 -12.39 4.07 -5.37
C GLY A 124 -10.96 3.63 -5.05
N ILE A 125 -10.77 2.89 -3.95
CA ILE A 125 -9.46 2.32 -3.58
C ILE A 125 -8.96 1.36 -4.66
N GLY A 126 -9.83 0.48 -5.17
CA GLY A 126 -9.48 -0.45 -6.24
C GLY A 126 -9.05 0.25 -7.52
N LEU A 127 -9.78 1.29 -7.95
CA LEU A 127 -9.44 2.09 -9.13
C LEU A 127 -8.13 2.87 -8.94
N PHE A 128 -7.87 3.37 -7.73
CA PHE A 128 -6.61 4.05 -7.39
C PHE A 128 -5.41 3.10 -7.48
N ILE A 129 -5.51 1.87 -6.95
CA ILE A 129 -4.45 0.86 -7.06
C ILE A 129 -4.25 0.44 -8.52
N ALA A 130 -5.33 0.27 -9.28
CA ALA A 130 -5.24 -0.02 -10.71
C ALA A 130 -4.52 1.10 -11.47
N PHE A 131 -4.81 2.36 -11.14
CA PHE A 131 -4.15 3.52 -11.72
C PHE A 131 -2.65 3.55 -11.42
N ILE A 132 -2.24 3.24 -10.20
CA ILE A 132 -0.81 3.09 -9.84
C ILE A 132 -0.14 2.02 -10.72
N GLY A 133 -0.80 0.88 -10.96
CA GLY A 133 -0.29 -0.17 -11.85
C GLY A 133 -0.13 0.29 -13.30
N PHE A 134 -1.05 1.11 -13.81
CA PHE A 134 -0.91 1.72 -15.14
C PHE A 134 0.26 2.71 -15.22
N VAL A 135 0.50 3.46 -14.14
CA VAL A 135 1.64 4.38 -14.07
C VAL A 135 2.96 3.63 -14.00
N ASP A 136 3.05 2.58 -13.19
CA ASP A 136 4.26 1.76 -13.05
C ASP A 136 4.63 1.02 -14.34
N SER A 137 3.64 0.40 -14.99
CA SER A 137 3.86 -0.29 -16.27
C SER A 137 4.33 0.64 -17.40
N GLY A 138 4.24 1.96 -17.20
CA GLY A 138 4.52 2.95 -18.24
C GLY A 138 3.39 3.09 -19.26
N PHE A 139 2.24 2.43 -19.04
CA PHE A 139 1.03 2.56 -19.86
C PHE A 139 0.45 3.97 -19.75
N VAL A 140 0.51 4.55 -18.54
CA VAL A 140 0.19 5.95 -18.26
C VAL A 140 1.45 6.67 -17.77
N ARG A 141 1.81 7.81 -18.36
CA ARG A 141 2.99 8.60 -17.94
C ARG A 141 2.62 10.04 -17.59
N THR A 142 3.53 10.68 -16.86
CA THR A 142 3.44 12.11 -16.54
C THR A 142 3.61 12.95 -17.80
N THR A 143 2.77 13.98 -17.93
CA THR A 143 2.78 14.95 -19.04
C THR A 143 3.83 16.06 -18.86
N ASN A 144 4.83 15.87 -17.99
CA ASN A 144 5.74 16.91 -17.49
C ASN A 144 5.02 18.07 -16.74
N LEU A 145 3.72 17.93 -16.45
CA LEU A 145 2.93 18.83 -15.62
C LEU A 145 2.74 18.23 -14.21
N SER A 146 2.47 19.10 -13.24
CA SER A 146 2.23 18.69 -11.85
C SER A 146 0.85 18.04 -11.69
N SER A 147 0.76 16.75 -12.04
CA SER A 147 -0.35 15.82 -11.73
C SER A 147 -1.72 16.13 -12.39
N PRO A 148 -2.58 15.13 -12.63
CA PRO A 148 -2.30 13.69 -12.68
C PRO A 148 -1.66 13.27 -14.02
N PRO A 149 -0.90 12.15 -14.05
CA PRO A 149 -0.38 11.59 -15.28
C PRO A 149 -1.53 11.07 -16.15
N VAL A 150 -1.71 11.63 -17.34
CA VAL A 150 -2.79 11.25 -18.28
C VAL A 150 -2.25 10.98 -19.69
N GLN A 151 -0.92 10.97 -19.86
CA GLN A 151 -0.31 10.68 -21.14
C GLN A 151 -0.33 9.18 -21.42
N LEU A 152 -0.74 8.79 -22.63
CA LEU A 152 -0.63 7.41 -23.08
C LEU A 152 0.83 7.09 -23.42
N GLY A 153 1.41 6.12 -22.71
CA GLY A 153 2.75 5.62 -22.99
C GLY A 153 3.84 6.70 -22.99
N GLU A 154 4.91 6.44 -23.76
CA GLU A 154 5.95 7.43 -24.04
C GLU A 154 5.61 8.18 -25.32
N ALA A 155 5.40 9.49 -25.24
CA ALA A 155 5.05 10.33 -26.39
C ALA A 155 3.79 9.87 -27.18
N GLY A 156 2.84 9.18 -26.54
CA GLY A 156 1.66 8.63 -27.20
C GLY A 156 1.81 7.18 -27.69
N SER A 157 2.98 6.56 -27.46
CA SER A 157 3.29 5.19 -27.89
C SER A 157 3.41 4.21 -26.72
N ILE A 158 2.73 3.07 -26.84
CA ILE A 158 2.79 1.94 -25.89
C ILE A 158 3.85 0.89 -26.28
N ALA A 159 4.75 1.22 -27.20
CA ALA A 159 5.75 0.29 -27.73
C ALA A 159 6.95 0.05 -26.79
N THR A 160 6.94 0.61 -25.58
CA THR A 160 8.02 0.41 -24.62
C THR A 160 7.99 -1.01 -24.06
N LEU A 161 9.18 -1.57 -23.81
CA LEU A 161 9.34 -2.93 -23.32
C LEU A 161 8.57 -3.22 -22.01
N PRO A 162 8.54 -2.29 -21.02
CA PRO A 162 7.74 -2.47 -19.81
C PRO A 162 6.23 -2.55 -20.10
N THR A 163 5.73 -1.70 -21.00
CA THR A 163 4.30 -1.63 -21.34
C THR A 163 3.85 -2.89 -22.07
N ILE A 164 4.65 -3.39 -23.02
CA ILE A 164 4.37 -4.64 -23.73
C ILE A 164 4.37 -5.82 -22.76
N THR A 165 5.34 -5.89 -21.85
CA THR A 165 5.42 -6.95 -20.84
C THR A 165 4.19 -6.93 -19.93
N PHE A 166 3.75 -5.74 -19.51
CA PHE A 166 2.51 -5.56 -18.75
C PHE A 166 1.27 -6.04 -19.53
N LEU A 167 1.12 -5.67 -20.80
CA LEU A 167 -0.02 -6.08 -21.62
C LEU A 167 -0.08 -7.60 -21.81
N ILE A 168 1.07 -8.24 -22.06
CA ILE A 168 1.17 -9.70 -22.16
C ILE A 168 0.77 -10.34 -20.83
N ALA A 169 1.29 -9.83 -19.70
CA ALA A 169 0.94 -10.33 -18.37
C ALA A 169 -0.55 -10.19 -18.07
N LEU A 170 -1.15 -9.04 -18.39
CA LEU A 170 -2.57 -8.76 -18.22
C LEU A 170 -3.44 -9.75 -19.00
N VAL A 171 -3.11 -9.98 -20.28
CA VAL A 171 -3.84 -10.92 -21.13
C VAL A 171 -3.71 -12.35 -20.62
N ILE A 172 -2.50 -12.79 -20.25
CA ILE A 172 -2.28 -14.13 -19.68
C ILE A 172 -3.10 -14.31 -18.40
N MET A 173 -3.03 -13.35 -17.46
CA MET A 173 -3.82 -13.39 -16.22
C MET A 173 -5.31 -13.42 -16.51
N GLY A 174 -5.81 -12.57 -17.41
CA GLY A 174 -7.21 -12.50 -17.80
C GLY A 174 -7.72 -13.82 -18.40
N VAL A 175 -6.96 -14.43 -19.30
CA VAL A 175 -7.30 -15.72 -19.92
C VAL A 175 -7.31 -16.85 -18.88
N LEU A 176 -6.29 -16.93 -18.02
CA LEU A 176 -6.22 -17.94 -16.97
C LEU A 176 -7.36 -17.77 -15.95
N MET A 177 -7.72 -16.54 -15.62
CA MET A 177 -8.83 -16.22 -14.72
C MET A 177 -10.18 -16.58 -15.36
N ALA A 178 -10.38 -16.27 -16.64
CA ALA A 178 -11.59 -16.65 -17.40
C ALA A 178 -11.73 -18.18 -17.48
N ARG A 179 -10.62 -18.91 -17.60
CA ARG A 179 -10.58 -20.37 -17.54
C ARG A 179 -10.66 -20.96 -16.13
N LYS A 180 -10.84 -20.13 -15.09
CA LYS A 180 -10.94 -20.53 -13.68
C LYS A 180 -9.77 -21.40 -13.21
N VAL A 181 -8.57 -21.15 -13.73
CA VAL A 181 -7.36 -21.89 -13.32
C VAL A 181 -6.98 -21.48 -11.90
N LYS A 182 -6.78 -22.48 -11.02
CA LYS A 182 -6.36 -22.26 -9.64
C LYS A 182 -4.96 -21.63 -9.64
N GLY A 183 -4.82 -20.43 -9.06
CA GLY A 183 -3.55 -19.69 -9.05
C GLY A 183 -3.26 -18.91 -10.33
N ALA A 184 -4.27 -18.60 -11.14
CA ALA A 184 -4.14 -17.79 -12.37
C ALA A 184 -3.29 -16.52 -12.18
N LEU A 185 -3.53 -15.78 -11.08
CA LEU A 185 -2.76 -14.58 -10.74
C LEU A 185 -1.28 -14.90 -10.47
N LEU A 186 -1.00 -15.93 -9.69
CA LEU A 186 0.37 -16.35 -9.36
C LEU A 186 1.14 -16.77 -10.63
N ILE A 187 0.51 -17.58 -11.48
CA ILE A 187 1.11 -18.04 -12.74
C ILE A 187 1.42 -16.84 -13.64
N GLY A 188 0.49 -15.89 -13.73
CA GLY A 188 0.69 -14.67 -14.51
C GLY A 188 1.83 -13.80 -13.99
N ILE A 189 1.92 -13.59 -12.67
CA ILE A 189 3.02 -12.85 -12.04
C ILE A 189 4.37 -13.53 -12.33
N VAL A 190 4.50 -14.83 -12.08
CA VAL A 190 5.76 -15.57 -12.30
C VAL A 190 6.15 -15.54 -13.77
N ALA A 191 5.21 -15.79 -14.68
CA ALA A 191 5.46 -15.73 -16.12
C ALA A 191 5.90 -14.32 -16.56
N ALA A 192 5.24 -13.28 -16.08
CA ALA A 192 5.59 -11.89 -16.37
C ALA A 192 6.99 -11.54 -15.86
N THR A 193 7.35 -11.96 -14.64
CA THR A 193 8.68 -11.75 -14.07
C THR A 193 9.76 -12.45 -14.90
N VAL A 194 9.54 -13.70 -15.31
CA VAL A 194 10.49 -14.43 -16.17
C VAL A 194 10.67 -13.74 -17.52
N VAL A 195 9.58 -13.33 -18.17
CA VAL A 195 9.63 -12.59 -19.43
C VAL A 195 10.36 -11.25 -19.25
N ALA A 196 10.08 -10.52 -18.16
CA ALA A 196 10.72 -9.25 -17.86
C ALA A 196 12.24 -9.39 -17.66
N ILE A 197 12.69 -10.42 -16.92
CA ILE A 197 14.12 -10.69 -16.70
C ILE A 197 14.83 -11.07 -18.00
N ILE A 198 14.22 -11.93 -18.82
CA ILE A 198 14.79 -12.32 -20.12
C ILE A 198 14.89 -11.11 -21.04
N ALA A 199 13.84 -10.28 -21.07
CA ALA A 199 13.80 -9.09 -21.89
C ALA A 199 14.88 -8.08 -21.45
N GLU A 200 15.05 -7.86 -20.15
CA GLU A 200 16.12 -6.98 -19.66
C GLU A 200 17.52 -7.56 -19.94
N ALA A 201 17.71 -8.88 -19.82
CA ALA A 201 19.00 -9.52 -20.10
C ALA A 201 19.40 -9.45 -21.59
N ILE A 202 18.45 -9.31 -22.51
CA ILE A 202 18.72 -9.15 -23.95
C ILE A 202 18.91 -7.66 -24.29
N TRP A 203 17.94 -6.82 -23.91
CA TRP A 203 17.86 -5.43 -24.38
C TRP A 203 18.49 -4.39 -23.45
N HIS A 204 18.86 -4.74 -22.22
CA HIS A 204 19.57 -3.88 -21.26
C HIS A 204 18.98 -2.47 -21.15
N VAL A 205 17.66 -2.36 -21.02
CA VAL A 205 16.95 -1.07 -21.14
C VAL A 205 17.24 -0.18 -19.92
N GLY A 206 17.41 -0.79 -18.74
CA GLY A 206 17.72 -0.08 -17.51
C GLY A 206 16.57 0.76 -16.93
N PRO A 207 16.83 1.57 -15.90
CA PRO A 207 15.81 2.31 -15.16
C PRO A 207 15.33 3.57 -15.89
N SER A 208 14.05 3.91 -15.71
CA SER A 208 13.40 5.10 -16.27
C SER A 208 13.80 6.41 -15.58
N MET A 209 14.44 6.33 -14.41
CA MET A 209 14.81 7.46 -13.54
C MET A 209 15.90 8.36 -14.18
N GLY A 210 15.50 9.17 -15.17
CA GLY A 210 16.31 10.24 -15.77
C GLY A 210 17.37 9.80 -16.79
N LYS A 211 17.48 8.51 -17.11
CA LYS A 211 18.48 7.96 -18.05
C LYS A 211 17.87 7.44 -19.36
N ASN A 212 16.72 6.76 -19.28
CA ASN A 212 16.05 6.20 -20.46
C ASN A 212 14.52 6.33 -20.31
N ALA A 213 13.87 7.16 -21.12
CA ALA A 213 12.43 7.35 -21.04
C ALA A 213 11.64 6.06 -21.36
N ALA A 214 12.22 5.10 -22.09
CA ALA A 214 11.62 3.79 -22.37
C ALA A 214 11.93 2.72 -21.30
N GLY A 215 12.68 3.06 -20.25
CA GLY A 215 13.15 2.15 -19.20
C GLY A 215 12.08 1.70 -18.21
N TRP A 216 12.46 0.74 -17.36
CA TRP A 216 11.62 0.23 -16.28
C TRP A 216 11.38 1.31 -15.23
N ASN A 217 10.12 1.53 -14.83
CA ASN A 217 9.76 2.65 -13.95
C ASN A 217 10.27 2.45 -12.53
N LEU A 218 9.60 1.60 -11.75
CA LEU A 218 9.84 1.52 -10.32
C LEU A 218 10.95 0.53 -9.92
N THR A 219 11.18 -0.54 -10.69
CA THR A 219 12.23 -1.53 -10.41
C THR A 219 12.72 -2.18 -11.69
N VAL A 220 14.05 -2.29 -11.85
CA VAL A 220 14.65 -3.00 -12.98
C VAL A 220 14.60 -4.51 -12.68
N PRO A 221 14.00 -5.34 -13.55
CA PRO A 221 13.92 -6.78 -13.37
C PRO A 221 15.29 -7.40 -13.63
N GLN A 222 16.05 -7.65 -12.57
CA GLN A 222 17.35 -8.32 -12.63
C GLN A 222 17.36 -9.53 -11.69
N LEU A 223 18.24 -10.50 -12.00
CA LEU A 223 18.50 -11.59 -11.07
C LEU A 223 19.09 -11.01 -9.78
N PRO A 224 18.53 -11.36 -8.61
CA PRO A 224 19.05 -10.85 -7.36
C PRO A 224 20.49 -11.32 -7.16
N THR A 225 21.39 -10.38 -6.86
CA THR A 225 22.80 -10.66 -6.55
C THR A 225 22.99 -11.35 -5.20
N SER A 226 21.96 -11.35 -4.36
CA SER A 226 21.88 -12.10 -3.10
C SER A 226 20.49 -12.68 -2.91
N LEU A 227 20.40 -13.99 -2.61
CA LEU A 227 19.14 -14.69 -2.33
C LEU A 227 18.59 -14.39 -0.94
N VAL A 228 19.46 -13.97 -0.02
CA VAL A 228 19.13 -13.60 1.36
C VAL A 228 19.93 -12.37 1.71
N SER A 229 19.25 -11.27 2.02
CA SER A 229 19.85 -10.08 2.62
C SER A 229 19.38 -9.95 4.06
N LEU A 230 20.25 -9.42 4.93
CA LEU A 230 19.83 -9.10 6.29
C LEU A 230 18.89 -7.89 6.23
N PRO A 231 17.70 -7.95 6.85
CA PRO A 231 16.79 -6.82 6.87
C PRO A 231 17.41 -5.66 7.67
N ASP A 232 17.44 -4.48 7.06
CA ASP A 232 17.83 -3.24 7.75
C ASP A 232 16.61 -2.68 8.48
N LEU A 233 16.59 -2.87 9.80
CA LEU A 233 15.52 -2.43 10.69
C LEU A 233 15.85 -1.10 11.39
N SER A 234 16.81 -0.32 10.88
CA SER A 234 17.24 0.95 11.47
C SER A 234 16.13 1.98 11.64
N LEU A 235 15.06 1.89 10.84
CA LEU A 235 13.89 2.77 10.92
C LEU A 235 12.94 2.46 12.09
N VAL A 236 13.12 1.31 12.76
CA VAL A 236 12.27 0.92 13.89
C VAL A 236 12.51 1.87 15.06
N GLY A 237 11.43 2.48 15.56
CA GLY A 237 11.49 3.41 16.70
C GLY A 237 11.95 4.82 16.35
N GLN A 238 12.21 5.12 15.07
CA GLN A 238 12.49 6.50 14.63
C GLN A 238 11.21 7.33 14.51
N VAL A 239 10.57 7.59 15.63
CA VAL A 239 9.26 8.25 15.68
C VAL A 239 9.30 9.41 16.66
N ASP A 240 8.81 10.56 16.24
CA ASP A 240 8.63 11.73 17.08
C ASP A 240 7.15 12.08 17.21
N LEU A 241 6.55 11.72 18.34
CA LEU A 241 5.13 11.94 18.61
C LEU A 241 4.78 13.43 18.78
N PHE A 242 5.71 14.24 19.27
CA PHE A 242 5.42 15.62 19.69
C PHE A 242 6.10 16.68 18.82
N GLY A 243 7.10 16.31 18.03
CA GLY A 243 7.84 17.24 17.15
C GLY A 243 6.94 17.97 16.15
N ALA A 244 5.91 17.30 15.63
CA ALA A 244 4.92 17.93 14.75
C ALA A 244 4.21 19.11 15.44
N PHE A 245 3.85 18.99 16.72
CA PHE A 245 3.18 20.06 17.47
C PHE A 245 4.10 21.27 17.68
N GLY A 246 5.41 21.03 17.82
CA GLY A 246 6.40 22.10 17.89
C GLY A 246 6.63 22.80 16.55
N ARG A 247 6.68 22.05 15.45
CA ARG A 247 7.02 22.57 14.11
C ARG A 247 5.88 23.35 13.45
N ILE A 248 4.68 22.78 13.43
CA ILE A 248 3.53 23.37 12.70
C ILE A 248 2.48 23.95 13.65
N GLY A 249 2.70 23.85 14.96
CA GLY A 249 1.75 24.30 15.98
C GLY A 249 0.62 23.30 16.23
N ALA A 250 0.03 23.40 17.42
CA ALA A 250 -0.97 22.44 17.89
C ALA A 250 -2.23 22.38 17.01
N LEU A 251 -2.67 23.52 16.45
CA LEU A 251 -3.85 23.57 15.59
C LEU A 251 -3.64 22.78 14.30
N ALA A 252 -2.53 23.02 13.59
CA ALA A 252 -2.23 22.34 12.33
C ALA A 252 -1.96 20.84 12.57
N ALA A 253 -1.21 20.49 13.61
CA ALA A 253 -0.98 19.09 13.99
C ALA A 253 -2.30 18.35 14.28
N THR A 254 -3.22 18.98 15.03
CA THR A 254 -4.54 18.41 15.31
C THR A 254 -5.37 18.22 14.05
N MET A 255 -5.34 19.18 13.12
CA MET A 255 -6.03 19.07 11.83
C MET A 255 -5.48 17.91 10.99
N LEU A 256 -4.15 17.74 10.94
CA LEU A 256 -3.53 16.60 10.25
C LEU A 256 -3.89 15.27 10.90
N ILE A 257 -3.87 15.19 12.25
CA ILE A 257 -4.32 13.99 12.98
C ILE A 257 -5.77 13.67 12.62
N PHE A 258 -6.65 14.68 12.60
CA PHE A 258 -8.05 14.48 12.22
C PHE A 258 -8.19 13.95 10.79
N THR A 259 -7.44 14.50 9.82
CA THR A 259 -7.42 14.00 8.45
C THR A 259 -6.91 12.56 8.37
N LEU A 260 -5.87 12.22 9.13
CA LEU A 260 -5.33 10.86 9.19
C LEU A 260 -6.34 9.88 9.80
N VAL A 261 -6.98 10.24 10.91
CA VAL A 261 -8.05 9.46 11.56
C VAL A 261 -9.20 9.23 10.60
N PHE A 262 -9.65 10.26 9.90
CA PHE A 262 -10.72 10.15 8.92
C PHE A 262 -10.32 9.24 7.76
N THR A 263 -9.15 9.47 7.17
CA THR A 263 -8.63 8.66 6.05
C THR A 263 -8.48 7.19 6.45
N ASN A 264 -7.87 6.92 7.62
CA ASN A 264 -7.70 5.56 8.14
C ASN A 264 -9.05 4.88 8.39
N PHE A 265 -9.98 5.62 8.96
CA PHE A 265 -11.31 5.13 9.25
C PHE A 265 -11.99 4.65 7.97
N PHE A 266 -12.00 5.43 6.90
CA PHE A 266 -12.64 5.03 5.63
C PHE A 266 -11.85 3.96 4.86
N ASP A 267 -10.52 3.99 4.87
CA ASP A 267 -9.69 2.98 4.20
C ASP A 267 -9.91 1.59 4.80
N ALA A 268 -9.87 1.49 6.14
CA ALA A 268 -10.15 0.26 6.87
C ALA A 268 -11.58 -0.25 6.63
N MET A 269 -12.56 0.64 6.59
CA MET A 269 -13.93 0.24 6.29
C MET A 269 -14.07 -0.29 4.86
N GLY A 270 -13.55 0.44 3.87
CA GLY A 270 -13.64 0.08 2.46
C GLY A 270 -12.94 -1.23 2.14
N SER A 271 -11.75 -1.44 2.69
CA SER A 271 -10.98 -2.67 2.54
C SER A 271 -11.67 -3.86 3.23
N MET A 272 -12.03 -3.75 4.52
CA MET A 272 -12.65 -4.86 5.26
C MET A 272 -14.02 -5.24 4.71
N THR A 273 -14.84 -4.27 4.29
CA THR A 273 -16.14 -4.54 3.63
C THR A 273 -15.96 -5.25 2.29
N GLY A 274 -15.00 -4.79 1.47
CA GLY A 274 -14.66 -5.42 0.20
C GLY A 274 -14.14 -6.85 0.37
N LEU A 275 -13.25 -7.07 1.34
CA LEU A 275 -12.71 -8.38 1.69
C LEU A 275 -13.80 -9.31 2.26
N ALA A 276 -14.64 -8.81 3.17
CA ALA A 276 -15.74 -9.59 3.73
C ALA A 276 -16.73 -10.03 2.64
N ARG A 277 -17.05 -9.15 1.69
CA ARG A 277 -17.93 -9.49 0.55
C ARG A 277 -17.28 -10.53 -0.37
N SER A 278 -16.00 -10.37 -0.66
CA SER A 278 -15.24 -11.31 -1.50
C SER A 278 -15.07 -12.68 -0.83
N ALA A 279 -14.99 -12.72 0.50
CA ALA A 279 -14.89 -13.93 1.30
C ALA A 279 -16.25 -14.59 1.60
N GLY A 280 -17.38 -13.97 1.19
CA GLY A 280 -18.72 -14.46 1.52
C GLY A 280 -19.07 -14.36 3.01
N LEU A 281 -18.41 -13.44 3.74
CA LEU A 281 -18.60 -13.19 5.17
C LEU A 281 -19.40 -11.92 5.47
N ALA A 282 -19.69 -11.10 4.45
CA ALA A 282 -20.45 -9.88 4.59
C ALA A 282 -21.95 -10.14 4.70
N ASN A 283 -22.59 -9.47 5.65
CA ASN A 283 -24.04 -9.35 5.77
C ASN A 283 -24.57 -8.34 4.75
N GLU A 284 -25.89 -8.29 4.57
CA GLU A 284 -26.56 -7.37 3.63
C GLU A 284 -26.32 -5.88 3.95
N ASP A 285 -26.09 -5.55 5.21
CA ASP A 285 -25.76 -4.20 5.69
C ASP A 285 -24.27 -3.83 5.56
N GLY A 286 -23.46 -4.75 5.01
CA GLY A 286 -22.02 -4.64 4.86
C GLY A 286 -21.22 -4.89 6.15
N THR A 287 -21.87 -5.29 7.25
CA THR A 287 -21.17 -5.74 8.46
C THR A 287 -20.64 -7.16 8.29
N PHE A 288 -19.75 -7.60 9.19
CA PHE A 288 -19.19 -8.95 9.17
C PHE A 288 -18.88 -9.43 10.60
N PRO A 289 -18.74 -10.75 10.82
CA PRO A 289 -18.43 -11.29 12.14
C PRO A 289 -17.19 -10.64 12.74
N ARG A 290 -17.21 -10.38 14.06
CA ARG A 290 -16.03 -9.88 14.79
C ARG A 290 -15.51 -8.52 14.30
N LEU A 291 -16.43 -7.67 13.81
CA LEU A 291 -16.13 -6.31 13.38
C LEU A 291 -15.33 -5.51 14.42
N GLN A 292 -15.78 -5.46 15.67
CA GLN A 292 -15.11 -4.65 16.71
C GLN A 292 -13.67 -5.09 16.99
N SER A 293 -13.42 -6.40 17.14
CA SER A 293 -12.05 -6.90 17.32
C SER A 293 -11.18 -6.65 16.09
N SER A 294 -11.76 -6.71 14.89
CA SER A 294 -11.02 -6.43 13.65
C SER A 294 -10.60 -4.97 13.58
N LEU A 295 -11.50 -4.05 13.95
CA LEU A 295 -11.22 -2.61 14.01
C LEU A 295 -10.19 -2.24 15.09
N ILE A 296 -10.18 -2.95 16.22
CA ILE A 296 -9.15 -2.75 17.27
C ILE A 296 -7.78 -3.20 16.76
N VAL A 297 -7.69 -4.41 16.18
CA VAL A 297 -6.41 -4.91 15.67
C VAL A 297 -5.90 -4.06 14.51
N GLU A 298 -6.80 -3.50 13.69
CA GLU A 298 -6.45 -2.53 12.67
C GLU A 298 -5.84 -1.25 13.24
N GLY A 299 -6.44 -0.67 14.28
CA GLY A 299 -5.84 0.46 14.99
C GLY A 299 -4.46 0.12 15.58
N VAL A 300 -4.28 -1.09 16.10
CA VAL A 300 -2.95 -1.58 16.54
C VAL A 300 -1.98 -1.70 15.36
N GLY A 301 -2.47 -2.11 14.19
CA GLY A 301 -1.69 -2.13 12.94
C GLY A 301 -1.19 -0.75 12.56
N ALA A 302 -2.03 0.29 12.69
CA ALA A 302 -1.63 1.67 12.47
C ALA A 302 -0.51 2.12 13.45
N ILE A 303 -0.64 1.75 14.73
CA ILE A 303 0.38 2.05 15.77
C ILE A 303 1.70 1.35 15.44
N VAL A 304 1.67 0.06 15.14
CA VAL A 304 2.87 -0.73 14.84
C VAL A 304 3.53 -0.23 13.57
N GLY A 305 2.74 0.00 12.51
CA GLY A 305 3.22 0.49 11.23
C GLY A 305 3.86 1.88 11.32
N GLY A 306 3.23 2.82 12.04
CA GLY A 306 3.84 4.12 12.36
C GLY A 306 5.09 3.97 13.23
N GLY A 307 5.05 3.09 14.23
CA GLY A 307 6.16 2.79 15.15
C GLY A 307 7.42 2.26 14.48
N VAL A 308 7.27 1.50 13.39
CA VAL A 308 8.39 0.98 12.60
C VAL A 308 8.76 1.87 11.39
N SER A 309 8.11 3.02 11.25
CA SER A 309 8.23 3.93 10.09
C SER A 309 7.86 3.27 8.75
N ALA A 310 6.94 2.30 8.75
CA ALA A 310 6.39 1.68 7.55
C ALA A 310 5.07 2.33 7.09
N SER A 311 4.64 3.40 7.78
CA SER A 311 3.28 3.97 7.71
C SER A 311 2.21 3.00 8.24
N SER A 312 0.94 3.41 8.25
CA SER A 312 -0.17 2.64 8.83
C SER A 312 -0.30 1.25 8.18
N ASN A 313 -0.48 0.20 8.98
CA ASN A 313 -0.86 -1.12 8.46
C ASN A 313 -2.35 -1.40 8.70
N THR A 314 -3.04 -1.84 7.66
CA THR A 314 -4.50 -2.05 7.62
C THR A 314 -4.84 -3.36 6.92
#